data_AF-A0A973H0F4-F1
#
_entry.id   AF-A0A973H0F4-F1
#
_cell.length_a   1.000
_cell.length_b   1.000
_cell.length_c   1.000
_cell.angle_alpha   90.00
_cell.angle_beta   90.00
_cell.angle_gamma   90.00
#
_symmetry.space_group_name_H-M   'P 1'
#
loop_
_entity.id
_entity.type
_entity.pdbx_description
1 polymer ?
#
loop_
_entity_poly.entity_id
_entity_poly.type
_entity_poly.pdbx_seq_one_letter_code
_entity_poly.pdbx_strand_id
1 'polypeptide(L)' 'MSSMDTTRPNISRVYDYMLGGHHNFEVDRATAQHILQIFPSYPVWARLNR' A
#
# COMPACT_ATOMS: atom_id res chain seq x y z
N MET A 1 -12.72 5.77 20.83
CA MET A 1 -11.74 5.54 19.74
C MET A 1 -12.49 5.65 18.42
N SER A 2 -12.05 6.53 17.52
CA SER A 2 -12.61 6.59 16.16
C SER A 2 -12.16 5.34 15.40
N SER A 3 -13.08 4.60 14.77
CA SER A 3 -12.72 3.46 13.92
C SER A 3 -12.01 3.98 12.68
N MET A 4 -10.91 3.34 12.27
CA MET A 4 -10.26 3.65 11.00
C MET A 4 -11.19 3.36 9.82
N ASP A 5 -11.32 4.30 8.89
CA ASP A 5 -11.99 4.08 7.62
C ASP A 5 -11.15 3.17 6.73
N THR A 6 -11.68 1.97 6.47
CA THR A 6 -11.06 0.92 5.65
C THR A 6 -11.60 0.90 4.22
N THR A 7 -12.54 1.81 3.90
CA THR A 7 -13.15 1.93 2.56
C THR A 7 -12.41 2.93 1.67
N ARG A 8 -11.51 3.74 2.25
CA ARG A 8 -10.66 4.67 1.53
C ARG A 8 -9.19 4.23 1.62
N PRO A 9 -8.43 4.28 0.52
CA PRO A 9 -7.02 3.91 0.55
C PRO A 9 -6.22 4.83 1.48
N ASN A 10 -5.24 4.24 2.18
CA ASN A 10 -4.31 4.96 3.03
C ASN A 10 -2.87 4.67 2.61
N ILE A 11 -2.06 5.72 2.50
CA ILE A 11 -0.70 5.59 1.96
C ILE A 11 0.19 4.66 2.79
N SER A 12 0.06 4.64 4.11
CA SER A 12 0.84 3.76 4.98
C SER A 12 0.47 2.29 4.78
N ARG A 13 -0.82 1.99 4.51
CA ARG A 13 -1.29 0.62 4.22
C ARG A 13 -0.93 0.17 2.81
N VAL A 14 -0.96 1.09 1.84
CA VAL A 14 -0.41 0.85 0.50
C VAL A 14 1.08 0.52 0.61
N TYR A 15 1.82 1.26 1.43
CA TYR A 15 3.25 1.03 1.66
C TYR A 15 3.51 -0.32 2.36
N ASP A 16 2.69 -0.68 3.35
CA ASP A 16 2.72 -2.01 3.97
C ASP A 16 2.58 -3.12 2.92
N TYR A 17 1.62 -3.01 1.99
CA TYR A 17 1.48 -3.97 0.90
C TYR A 17 2.73 -4.04 -0.01
N MET A 18 3.33 -2.90 -0.37
CA MET A 18 4.55 -2.85 -1.19
C MET A 18 5.76 -3.53 -0.51
N LEU A 19 5.77 -3.53 0.83
CA LEU A 19 6.77 -4.20 1.65
C LEU A 19 6.45 -5.68 1.91
N GLY A 20 5.34 -6.21 1.37
CA GLY A 20 4.89 -7.59 1.59
C GLY A 20 4.19 -7.81 2.93
N GLY A 21 3.71 -6.74 3.57
CA GLY A 21 2.93 -6.81 4.81
C GLY A 21 1.47 -7.22 4.60
N HIS A 22 0.76 -7.38 5.70
CA HIS A 22 -0.65 -7.85 5.74
C HIS A 22 -1.60 -6.87 6.44
N HIS A 23 -1.11 -5.70 6.87
CA HIS A 23 -1.92 -4.66 7.51
C HIS A 23 -2.51 -3.71 6.46
N ASN A 24 -3.17 -4.29 5.46
CA ASN A 24 -3.74 -3.59 4.32
C ASN A 24 -5.09 -4.19 3.92
N PHE A 25 -5.99 -3.32 3.44
CA PHE A 25 -7.31 -3.70 2.96
C PHE A 25 -7.34 -3.75 1.44
N GLU A 26 -8.45 -4.25 0.88
CA GLU A 26 -8.62 -4.41 -0.56
C GLU A 26 -8.42 -3.10 -1.34
N VAL A 27 -8.94 -1.98 -0.82
CA VAL A 27 -8.79 -0.66 -1.43
C VAL A 27 -7.34 -0.18 -1.48
N ASP A 28 -6.52 -0.58 -0.50
CA ASP A 28 -5.09 -0.27 -0.48
C ASP A 28 -4.35 -1.13 -1.52
N ARG A 29 -4.68 -2.42 -1.62
CA ARG A 29 -4.09 -3.33 -2.63
C ARG A 29 -4.42 -2.90 -4.06
N ALA A 30 -5.67 -2.50 -4.33
CA ALA A 30 -6.07 -2.00 -5.64
C ALA A 30 -5.28 -0.72 -6.01
N THR A 31 -5.11 0.19 -5.05
CA THR A 31 -4.28 1.40 -5.25
C THR A 31 -2.82 1.02 -5.50
N ALA A 32 -2.27 0.08 -4.74
CA ALA A 32 -0.90 -0.40 -4.94
C ALA A 32 -0.72 -1.04 -6.33
N GLN A 33 -1.66 -1.85 -6.78
CA GLN A 33 -1.63 -2.45 -8.12
C GLN A 33 -1.64 -1.38 -9.22
N HIS A 34 -2.42 -0.31 -9.08
CA HIS A 34 -2.38 0.81 -10.02
C HIS A 34 -1.02 1.52 -10.04
N ILE A 35 -0.41 1.74 -8.87
CA ILE A 35 0.97 2.27 -8.79
C ILE A 35 1.94 1.34 -9.51
N LEU A 36 1.83 0.02 -9.32
CA LEU A 36 2.72 -0.95 -9.97
C LEU A 36 2.55 -1.02 -11.50
N GLN A 37 1.38 -0.67 -12.04
CA GLN A 37 1.19 -0.54 -13.48
C GLN A 37 1.98 0.64 -14.07
N ILE A 38 2.11 1.74 -13.31
CA ILE A 38 2.83 2.95 -13.74
C ILE A 38 4.31 2.85 -13.40
N PHE A 39 4.63 2.27 -12.24
CA PHE A 39 5.98 2.20 -11.69
C PHE A 39 6.28 0.82 -11.07
N PRO A 40 6.60 -0.18 -11.91
CA PRO A 40 6.81 -1.56 -11.47
C PRO A 40 7.93 -1.75 -10.43
N SER A 41 8.92 -0.84 -10.39
CA SER A 41 10.05 -0.94 -9.46
C SER A 41 9.77 -0.32 -8.08
N TYR A 42 8.59 0.23 -7.83
CA TYR A 42 8.25 0.86 -6.54
C TYR A 42 8.54 -0.02 -5.30
N PRO A 43 8.30 -1.35 -5.28
CA PRO A 43 8.63 -2.19 -4.13
C PRO A 43 10.12 -2.19 -3.77
N VAL A 44 11.01 -1.99 -4.74
CA VAL A 44 12.46 -1.86 -4.48
C VAL A 44 12.72 -0.56 -3.73
N TRP A 45 12.15 0.55 -4.19
CA TRP A 45 12.24 1.84 -3.51
C TRP A 45 11.64 1.82 -2.11
N ALA A 46 10.49 1.15 -1.94
CA ALA A 46 9.86 1.02 -0.64
C ALA A 46 10.76 0.28 0.37
N ARG A 47 11.47 -0.77 -0.08
CA ARG A 47 12.44 -1.50 0.76
C ARG A 47 13.67 -0.66 1.11
N LEU A 48 14.10 0.24 0.22
CA LEU A 48 15.26 1.11 0.48
C LEU A 48 14.99 2.18 1.56
N ASN A 49 13.73 2.56 1.79
CA ASN A 49 13.39 3.52 2.85
C ASN A 49 13.01 2.84 4.18
N ARG A 50 13.19 1.52 4.31
CA ARG A 50 12.89 0.74 5.52
C ARG A 50 14.19 0.31 6.19
#